data_AF-A0A8T7EP82-F1
#
_entry.id   AF-A0A8T7EP82-F1
#
_cell.length_a   1.000
_cell.length_b   1.000
_cell.length_c   1.000
_cell.angle_alpha   90.00
_cell.angle_beta   90.00
_cell.angle_gamma   90.00
#
_symmetry.space_group_name_H-M   'P 1'
#
loop_
_entity.id
_entity.type
_entity.pdbx_description
1 polymer ?
#
loop_
_entity_poly.entity_id
_entity_poly.type
_entity_poly.pdbx_seq_one_letter_code
_entity_poly.pdbx_strand_id
1 'polypeptide(L)'
;MSQIALVESTLSGFAVVPGSEVQVQTPLGNTAVADVCTDAGSLRSQIPDVITALGTAGSQIPDGVGGLAVRFVDCNANNALIRYVGISSDDARAFAAGEIDEAALRSRIAVIP
;
A
#
# COMPACT_ATOMS: atom_id res chain seq x y z
N MET A 1 2.54 17.56 -3.18
CA MET A 1 1.43 16.60 -3.35
C MET A 1 1.12 16.04 -1.97
N SER A 2 -0.14 15.91 -1.56
CA SER A 2 -0.46 15.29 -0.27
C SER A 2 -0.20 13.79 -0.36
N GLN A 3 0.13 13.17 0.78
CA GLN A 3 0.42 11.74 0.87
C GLN A 3 -0.79 10.88 0.45
N ILE A 4 -1.98 11.40 0.72
CA ILE A 4 -3.28 10.84 0.31
C ILE A 4 -3.40 10.80 -1.22
N ALA A 5 -3.11 11.90 -1.91
CA ALA A 5 -3.17 11.95 -3.37
C ALA A 5 -2.11 11.04 -4.04
N LEU A 6 -1.00 10.78 -3.36
CA LEU A 6 0.00 9.82 -3.84
C LEU A 6 -0.55 8.39 -3.83
N VAL A 7 -1.13 7.95 -2.71
CA VAL A 7 -1.69 6.60 -2.59
C VAL A 7 -2.85 6.42 -3.57
N GLU A 8 -3.75 7.40 -3.67
CA GLU A 8 -4.88 7.38 -4.61
C GLU A 8 -4.42 7.25 -6.08
N SER A 9 -3.45 8.06 -6.51
CA SER A 9 -2.93 8.00 -7.89
C SER A 9 -2.19 6.70 -8.18
N THR A 10 -1.39 6.22 -7.22
CA THR A 10 -0.63 4.96 -7.33
C THR A 10 -1.54 3.74 -7.42
N LEU A 11 -2.68 3.79 -6.72
CA LEU A 11 -3.64 2.69 -6.68
C LEU A 11 -4.77 2.82 -7.70
N SER A 12 -4.70 3.76 -8.64
CA SER A 12 -5.76 4.00 -9.64
C SER A 12 -6.09 2.79 -10.54
N GLY A 13 -5.20 1.79 -10.61
CA GLY A 13 -5.45 0.50 -11.27
C GLY A 13 -6.21 -0.54 -10.44
N PHE A 14 -6.55 -0.23 -9.18
CA PHE A 14 -7.21 -1.12 -8.23
C PHE A 14 -8.57 -0.58 -7.80
N ALA A 15 -9.40 -1.44 -7.21
CA ALA A 15 -10.71 -1.08 -6.69
C ALA A 15 -10.60 -0.36 -5.33
N VAL A 16 -10.05 0.85 -5.32
CA VAL A 16 -9.91 1.67 -4.10
C VAL A 16 -11.30 2.13 -3.61
N VAL A 17 -11.53 2.07 -2.30
CA VAL A 17 -12.74 2.60 -1.67
C VAL A 17 -12.63 4.14 -1.63
N PRO A 18 -13.54 4.88 -2.27
CA PRO A 18 -13.44 6.34 -2.34
C PRO A 18 -13.43 6.99 -0.96
N GLY A 19 -12.45 7.86 -0.69
CA GLY A 19 -12.35 8.61 0.56
C GLY A 19 -11.87 7.79 1.75
N SER A 20 -11.35 6.57 1.51
CA SER A 20 -10.77 5.72 2.55
C SER A 20 -9.33 6.09 2.90
N GLU A 21 -8.74 7.02 2.15
CA GLU A 21 -7.36 7.43 2.27
C GLU A 21 -7.13 8.18 3.58
N VAL A 22 -6.28 7.62 4.43
CA VAL A 22 -5.99 8.15 5.75
C VAL A 22 -4.52 8.05 6.08
N GLN A 23 -4.11 8.86 7.04
CA GLN A 23 -2.79 8.77 7.64
C GLN A 23 -2.92 8.19 9.04
N VAL A 24 -2.18 7.12 9.32
CA VAL A 24 -2.23 6.43 10.61
C VAL A 24 -0.83 6.05 11.07
N GLN A 25 -0.65 6.00 12.39
CA GLN A 25 0.58 5.50 12.97
C GLN A 25 0.59 3.97 12.93
N THR A 26 1.63 3.38 12.32
CA THR A 26 1.83 1.93 12.26
C THR A 26 3.26 1.58 12.71
N PRO A 27 3.64 0.29 12.76
CA PRO A 27 5.04 -0.10 12.96
C PRO A 27 5.99 0.41 11.86
N LEU A 28 5.47 0.79 10.68
CA LEU A 28 6.25 1.44 9.61
C LEU A 28 6.47 2.94 9.89
N GLY A 29 5.92 3.48 10.98
CA GLY A 29 5.94 4.90 11.29
C GLY A 29 4.65 5.59 10.87
N ASN A 30 4.76 6.82 10.41
CA ASN A 30 3.63 7.59 9.92
C ASN A 30 3.25 7.11 8.51
N THR A 31 2.17 6.35 8.38
CA THR A 31 1.85 5.57 7.17
C THR A 31 0.65 6.15 6.44
N ALA A 32 0.77 6.31 5.12
CA ALA A 32 -0.36 6.62 4.26
C ALA A 32 -1.05 5.33 3.83
N VAL A 33 -2.38 5.28 3.98
CA VAL A 33 -3.19 4.07 3.84
C VAL A 33 -4.39 4.36 2.95
N ALA A 34 -4.78 3.40 2.12
CA ALA A 34 -6.08 3.38 1.46
C ALA A 34 -6.71 1.99 1.59
N ASP A 35 -8.03 1.92 1.38
CA ASP A 35 -8.75 0.65 1.38
C ASP A 35 -8.93 0.19 -0.05
N VAL A 36 -8.61 -1.09 -0.31
CA VAL A 36 -8.81 -1.73 -1.62
C VAL A 36 -9.84 -2.83 -1.45
N CYS A 37 -10.93 -2.73 -2.20
CA CYS A 37 -11.92 -3.78 -2.30
C CYS A 37 -11.29 -5.04 -2.89
N THR A 38 -11.48 -6.16 -2.21
CA THR A 38 -11.07 -7.47 -2.71
C THR A 38 -12.01 -8.55 -2.21
N ASP A 39 -11.85 -9.75 -2.74
CA ASP A 39 -12.43 -10.97 -2.19
C ASP A 39 -11.31 -11.89 -1.66
N ALA A 40 -11.67 -12.81 -0.76
CA ALA A 40 -10.70 -13.72 -0.16
C ALA A 40 -9.99 -14.61 -1.20
N GLY A 41 -10.63 -14.87 -2.35
CA GLY A 41 -10.07 -15.66 -3.44
C GLY A 41 -8.96 -14.95 -4.22
N SER A 42 -9.07 -13.63 -4.38
CA SER A 42 -8.16 -12.78 -5.17
C SER A 42 -7.05 -12.16 -4.34
N LEU A 43 -7.16 -12.20 -3.01
CA LEU A 43 -6.19 -11.59 -2.10
C LEU A 43 -4.74 -12.03 -2.38
N ARG A 44 -4.53 -13.32 -2.66
CA ARG A 44 -3.18 -13.89 -2.86
C ARG A 44 -2.50 -13.35 -4.12
N SER A 45 -3.27 -13.05 -5.17
CA SER A 45 -2.75 -12.45 -6.41
C SER A 45 -2.71 -10.93 -6.34
N GLN A 46 -3.64 -10.28 -5.64
CA GLN A 46 -3.68 -8.82 -5.55
C GLN A 46 -2.63 -8.21 -4.63
N ILE A 47 -2.29 -8.86 -3.50
CA ILE A 47 -1.28 -8.32 -2.58
C ILE A 47 0.04 -8.02 -3.32
N PRO A 48 0.64 -8.96 -4.07
CA PRO A 48 1.87 -8.69 -4.81
C PRO A 48 1.76 -7.52 -5.79
N ASP A 49 0.65 -7.39 -6.52
CA ASP A 49 0.46 -6.36 -7.53
C ASP A 49 0.30 -4.97 -6.90
N VAL A 50 -0.50 -4.87 -5.83
CA VAL A 50 -0.69 -3.63 -5.06
C VAL A 50 0.62 -3.17 -4.43
N ILE A 51 1.39 -4.09 -3.85
CA ILE A 51 2.68 -3.75 -3.24
C ILE A 51 3.68 -3.28 -4.29
N THR A 52 3.75 -3.95 -5.44
CA THR A 52 4.60 -3.49 -6.54
C THR A 52 4.19 -2.09 -6.99
N ALA A 53 2.89 -1.81 -7.11
CA ALA A 53 2.39 -0.46 -7.42
C ALA A 53 2.83 0.57 -6.37
N LEU A 54 2.64 0.29 -5.06
CA LEU A 54 3.13 1.16 -3.99
C LEU A 54 4.64 1.39 -4.05
N GLY A 55 5.42 0.38 -4.45
CA GLY A 55 6.86 0.52 -4.65
C GLY A 55 7.20 1.57 -5.71
N THR A 56 6.43 1.65 -6.80
CA THR A 56 6.70 2.63 -7.87
C THR A 56 6.54 4.08 -7.43
N ALA A 57 5.76 4.32 -6.36
CA ALA A 57 5.56 5.64 -5.77
C ALA A 57 6.77 6.16 -4.99
N GLY A 58 7.81 5.33 -4.77
CA GLY A 58 8.94 5.64 -3.89
C GLY A 58 9.58 7.01 -4.08
N SER A 59 9.75 7.44 -5.34
CA SER A 59 10.36 8.74 -5.68
C SER A 59 9.48 9.96 -5.36
N GLN A 60 8.20 9.73 -5.07
CA GLN A 60 7.19 10.76 -4.80
C GLN A 60 6.77 10.82 -3.33
N ILE A 61 7.27 9.89 -2.49
CA ILE A 61 6.95 9.84 -1.06
C ILE A 61 7.58 11.04 -0.33
N PRO A 62 6.77 11.92 0.30
CA PRO A 62 7.29 13.06 1.05
C PRO A 62 8.18 12.63 2.23
N ASP A 63 9.04 13.53 2.67
CA ASP A 63 9.81 13.33 3.90
C ASP A 63 8.88 13.21 5.12
N GLY A 64 9.26 12.35 6.08
CA GLY A 64 8.48 12.08 7.29
C GLY A 64 7.34 11.06 7.13
N VAL A 65 7.12 10.52 5.94
CA VAL A 65 6.28 9.33 5.72
C VAL A 65 7.13 8.09 5.98
N GLY A 66 6.70 7.23 6.91
CA GLY A 66 7.41 6.01 7.26
C GLY A 66 7.05 4.82 6.38
N GLY A 67 5.86 4.80 5.78
CA GLY A 67 5.50 3.78 4.81
C GLY A 67 4.22 4.06 4.04
N LEU A 68 3.95 3.19 3.06
CA LEU A 68 2.71 3.13 2.30
C LEU A 68 2.05 1.78 2.56
N ALA A 69 0.74 1.78 2.75
CA ALA A 69 0.02 0.55 3.06
C ALA A 69 -1.40 0.53 2.47
N VAL A 70 -1.98 -0.67 2.42
CA VAL A 70 -3.34 -0.92 1.95
C VAL A 70 -4.06 -1.85 2.91
N ARG A 71 -5.29 -1.47 3.24
CA ARG A 71 -6.27 -2.36 3.88
C ARG A 71 -7.11 -3.02 2.80
N PHE A 72 -6.93 -4.32 2.62
CA PHE A 72 -7.80 -5.14 1.82
C PHE A 72 -9.10 -5.40 2.57
N VAL A 73 -10.22 -4.97 2.00
CA VAL A 73 -11.54 -5.02 2.64
C VAL A 73 -12.56 -5.75 1.75
N ASP A 74 -13.52 -6.42 2.38
CA ASP A 74 -14.68 -6.98 1.68
C ASP A 74 -15.76 -5.90 1.54
N CYS A 75 -15.85 -5.31 0.36
CA CYS A 75 -16.82 -4.26 0.05
C CYS A 75 -18.28 -4.78 -0.02
N ASN A 76 -18.49 -6.10 -0.08
CA ASN A 76 -19.82 -6.70 0.03
C ASN A 76 -20.21 -7.00 1.49
N ALA A 77 -19.25 -6.93 2.42
CA ALA A 77 -19.44 -7.18 3.84
C ALA A 77 -19.11 -5.95 4.69
N ASN A 78 -19.69 -4.79 4.35
CA ASN A 78 -19.51 -3.52 5.07
C ASN A 78 -18.04 -3.09 5.22
N ASN A 79 -17.21 -3.30 4.19
CA ASN A 79 -15.77 -3.03 4.19
C ASN A 79 -15.04 -3.76 5.33
N ALA A 80 -15.46 -4.99 5.67
CA ALA A 80 -14.79 -5.80 6.67
C ALA A 80 -13.32 -6.01 6.31
N LEU A 81 -12.41 -5.72 7.24
CA LEU A 81 -10.97 -5.89 7.02
C LEU A 81 -10.63 -7.36 6.81
N ILE A 82 -10.04 -7.66 5.66
CA ILE A 82 -9.51 -8.99 5.34
C ILE A 82 -8.02 -9.04 5.67
N ARG A 83 -7.26 -8.03 5.24
CA ARG A 83 -5.81 -7.99 5.44
C ARG A 83 -5.28 -6.57 5.42
N TYR A 84 -4.28 -6.28 6.24
CA TYR A 84 -3.56 -5.01 6.22
C TYR A 84 -2.09 -5.26 5.95
N VAL A 85 -1.58 -4.71 4.84
CA VAL A 85 -0.18 -4.87 4.42
C VAL A 85 0.39 -3.57 3.89
N GLY A 86 1.70 -3.43 3.95
CA GLY A 86 2.40 -2.28 3.39
C GLY A 86 3.89 -2.52 3.20
N ILE A 87 4.58 -1.47 2.80
CA ILE A 87 6.03 -1.40 2.65
C ILE A 87 6.57 -0.13 3.30
N SER A 88 7.81 -0.19 3.77
CA SER A 88 8.49 1.01 4.27
C SER A 88 8.74 1.99 3.13
N SER A 89 8.81 3.29 3.44
CA SER A 89 9.15 4.31 2.46
C SER A 89 10.55 4.09 1.88
N ASP A 90 11.47 3.52 2.66
CA ASP A 90 12.83 3.23 2.21
C ASP A 90 12.86 2.08 1.20
N ASP A 91 12.07 1.03 1.41
CA ASP A 91 11.93 -0.05 0.43
C ASP A 91 11.23 0.43 -0.85
N ALA A 92 10.22 1.27 -0.73
CA ALA A 92 9.56 1.88 -1.88
C ALA A 92 10.56 2.73 -2.69
N ARG A 93 11.37 3.56 -2.02
CA ARG A 93 12.42 4.36 -2.67
C ARG A 93 13.48 3.48 -3.35
N ALA A 94 13.97 2.45 -2.65
CA ALA A 94 14.95 1.52 -3.19
C ALA A 94 14.41 0.81 -4.44
N PHE A 95 13.13 0.40 -4.44
CA PHE A 95 12.50 -0.19 -5.62
C PHE A 95 12.35 0.80 -6.77
N ALA A 96 11.86 2.02 -6.50
CA ALA A 96 11.73 3.07 -7.51
C ALA A 96 13.08 3.49 -8.12
N ALA A 97 14.17 3.38 -7.35
CA ALA A 97 15.54 3.62 -7.80
C ALA A 97 16.16 2.42 -8.55
N GLY A 98 15.49 1.26 -8.57
CA GLY A 98 16.01 0.02 -9.17
C GLY A 98 17.10 -0.66 -8.35
N GLU A 99 17.26 -0.31 -7.07
CA GLU A 99 18.23 -0.91 -6.15
C GLU A 99 17.79 -2.29 -5.64
N ILE A 100 16.47 -2.50 -5.59
CA ILE A 100 15.87 -3.82 -5.32
C ILE A 100 14.89 -4.18 -6.43
N ASP A 101 14.81 -5.47 -6.73
CA ASP A 101 13.86 -5.99 -7.70
C ASP A 101 12.49 -6.29 -7.05
N GLU A 102 11.54 -6.69 -7.88
CA GLU A 102 10.17 -7.00 -7.44
C GLU A 102 10.13 -8.16 -6.44
N ALA A 103 10.98 -9.17 -6.62
CA ALA A 103 11.04 -10.32 -5.72
C ALA A 103 11.54 -9.91 -4.33
N ALA A 104 12.56 -9.06 -4.28
CA ALA A 104 13.09 -8.48 -3.05
C ALA A 104 12.03 -7.59 -2.38
N LEU A 105 11.34 -6.71 -3.11
CA LEU A 105 10.26 -5.89 -2.56
C LEU A 105 9.14 -6.76 -1.95
N ARG A 106 8.70 -7.79 -2.67
CA ARG A 106 7.64 -8.72 -2.22
C ARG A 106 8.04 -9.51 -0.97
N SER A 107 9.32 -9.79 -0.79
CA SER A 107 9.83 -10.44 0.43
C SER A 107 9.81 -9.52 1.67
N ARG A 108 9.66 -8.20 1.48
CA ARG A 108 9.68 -7.17 2.52
C ARG A 108 8.30 -6.63 2.87
N ILE A 109 7.24 -7.26 2.38
CA ILE A 109 5.86 -6.90 2.72
C ILE A 109 5.68 -7.01 4.23
N ALA A 110 5.34 -5.89 4.85
CA ALA A 110 4.97 -5.83 6.25
C ALA A 110 3.49 -6.18 6.40
N VAL A 111 3.18 -7.12 7.28
CA VAL A 111 1.82 -7.37 7.74
C VAL A 111 1.58 -6.47 8.95
N ILE A 112 0.58 -5.60 8.85
CA ILE A 112 0.24 -4.66 9.91
C ILE A 112 -0.89 -5.28 10.75
N PRO A 113 -0.75 -5.35 12.09
CA PRO A 113 -1.74 -5.97 12.97
C PRO A 113 -3.04 -5.18 13.07
#